data_AF-A0A418FVH8-F1
#
_entry.id   AF-A0A418FVH8-F1
#
_cell.length_a   1.000
_cell.length_b   1.000
_cell.length_c   1.000
_cell.angle_alpha   90.00
_cell.angle_beta   90.00
_cell.angle_gamma   90.00
#
_symmetry.space_group_name_H-M   'P 1'
#
loop_
_entity.id
_entity.type
_entity.pdbx_description
1 polymer ?
#
loop_
_entity_poly.entity_id
_entity_poly.type
_entity_poly.pdbx_seq_one_letter_code
_entity_poly.pdbx_strand_id
1 'polypeptide(L)'
;DLAAAKTEFDDKMEHTVLHVAELNQQKVLVTELRNLKRETDGQVAVAIAEACEARMVNQSLKRQNELLLSQMRTIVDETNRAAAATNEAPEVSPLPSTITAADIALLNGQPESSKPLGRPANPYRERLLQFFEEFDPSQIDLIDDMLDSYRGVEDSLMESLELKYRFQEMHE
;
A
#
# COMPACT_ATOMS: atom_id res chain seq x y z
N ASP A 1 -53.37 58.77 -7.96
CA ASP A 1 -52.18 59.41 -7.39
C ASP A 1 -50.92 58.86 -8.03
N LEU A 2 -50.31 59.62 -8.94
CA LEU A 2 -49.10 59.21 -9.66
C LEU A 2 -47.87 59.14 -8.73
N ALA A 3 -47.84 59.98 -7.68
CA ALA A 3 -46.76 60.00 -6.71
C ALA A 3 -46.67 58.69 -5.92
N ALA A 4 -47.81 58.17 -5.44
CA ALA A 4 -47.85 56.91 -4.68
C ALA A 4 -47.38 55.71 -5.52
N ALA A 5 -47.79 55.64 -6.79
CA ALA A 5 -47.35 54.57 -7.70
C ALA A 5 -45.84 54.64 -8.01
N LYS A 6 -45.28 55.85 -8.08
CA LYS A 6 -43.83 56.04 -8.23
C LYS A 6 -43.07 55.57 -6.99
N THR A 7 -43.52 55.93 -5.79
CA THR A 7 -42.90 55.50 -4.54
C THR A 7 -42.92 53.98 -4.40
N GLU A 8 -44.05 53.33 -4.69
CA GLU A 8 -44.15 51.87 -4.62
C GLU A 8 -43.22 51.16 -5.64
N PHE A 9 -43.05 51.75 -6.83
CA PHE A 9 -42.10 51.24 -7.81
C PHE A 9 -40.65 51.41 -7.36
N ASP A 10 -40.30 52.58 -6.80
CA ASP A 10 -38.97 52.86 -6.28
C ASP A 10 -38.63 51.92 -5.10
N ASP A 11 -39.57 51.67 -4.18
CA ASP A 11 -39.42 50.73 -3.07
C ASP A 11 -39.22 49.28 -3.55
N LYS A 12 -39.98 48.85 -4.57
CA LYS A 12 -39.80 47.52 -5.17
C LYS A 12 -38.45 47.39 -5.86
N MET A 13 -38.02 48.43 -6.58
CA MET A 13 -36.69 48.47 -7.18
C MET A 13 -35.61 48.34 -6.11
N GLU A 14 -35.70 49.09 -5.01
CA GLU A 14 -34.75 49.03 -3.90
C GLU A 14 -34.70 47.63 -3.29
N HIS A 15 -35.86 47.01 -3.01
CA HIS A 15 -35.94 45.64 -2.51
C HIS A 15 -35.28 44.63 -3.47
N THR A 16 -35.51 44.75 -4.78
CA THR A 16 -34.86 43.86 -5.76
C THR A 16 -33.35 44.02 -5.80
N VAL A 17 -32.84 45.24 -5.67
CA VAL A 17 -31.40 45.52 -5.64
C VAL A 17 -30.76 44.90 -4.39
N LEU A 18 -31.39 45.06 -3.22
CA LEU A 18 -30.93 44.46 -1.96
C LEU A 18 -30.93 42.92 -2.04
N HIS A 19 -31.99 42.32 -2.59
CA HIS A 19 -32.07 40.87 -2.74
C HIS A 19 -30.99 40.32 -3.69
N VAL A 20 -30.72 41.02 -4.80
CA VAL A 20 -29.63 40.64 -5.72
C VAL A 20 -28.26 40.75 -5.04
N ALA A 21 -28.05 41.80 -4.24
CA ALA A 21 -26.81 41.95 -3.46
C ALA A 21 -26.61 40.80 -2.46
N GLU A 22 -27.67 40.39 -1.76
CA GLU A 22 -27.65 39.25 -0.84
C GLU A 22 -27.35 37.93 -1.56
N LEU A 23 -28.00 37.66 -2.70
CA LEU A 23 -27.72 36.48 -3.52
C LEU A 23 -26.28 36.45 -4.02
N ASN A 24 -25.72 37.59 -4.40
CA ASN A 24 -24.33 37.68 -4.82
C ASN A 24 -23.38 37.39 -3.66
N GLN A 25 -23.66 37.90 -2.45
CA GLN A 25 -22.88 37.57 -1.25
C GLN A 25 -22.93 36.07 -0.94
N GLN A 26 -24.11 35.44 -1.01
CA GLN A 26 -24.26 34.00 -0.81
C GLN A 26 -23.45 33.19 -1.83
N LYS A 27 -23.44 33.59 -3.12
CA LYS A 27 -22.63 32.92 -4.15
C LYS A 27 -21.13 32.98 -3.86
N VAL A 28 -20.65 34.13 -3.35
CA VAL A 28 -19.25 34.27 -2.94
C VAL A 28 -18.93 33.30 -1.80
N LEU A 29 -19.75 33.29 -0.75
CA LEU A 29 -19.57 32.39 0.40
C LEU A 29 -19.58 30.90 0.00
N VAL A 30 -20.48 30.49 -0.90
CA VAL A 30 -20.52 29.11 -1.41
C VAL A 30 -19.24 28.76 -2.18
N THR A 31 -18.70 29.72 -2.92
CA THR A 31 -17.44 29.54 -3.65
C THR A 31 -16.26 29.40 -2.69
N GLU A 32 -16.21 30.24 -1.66
CA GLU A 32 -15.19 30.18 -0.62
C GLU A 32 -15.24 28.85 0.15
N LEU A 33 -16.43 28.39 0.54
CA LEU A 33 -16.61 27.08 1.20
C LEU A 33 -16.14 25.92 0.31
N ARG A 34 -16.41 25.98 -1.00
CA ARG A 34 -15.93 24.97 -1.94
C ARG A 34 -14.41 24.97 -2.04
N ASN A 35 -13.80 26.16 -2.08
CA ASN A 35 -12.34 26.30 -2.15
C ASN A 35 -11.69 25.76 -0.87
N LEU A 36 -12.20 26.15 0.30
CA LEU A 36 -11.74 25.63 1.59
C LEU A 36 -11.86 24.12 1.67
N LYS A 37 -12.99 23.55 1.22
CA LYS A 37 -13.17 22.09 1.18
C LYS A 37 -12.12 21.42 0.30
N ARG A 38 -11.88 21.94 -0.91
CA ARG A 38 -10.87 21.38 -1.83
C ARG A 38 -9.47 21.45 -1.21
N GLU A 39 -9.15 22.54 -0.52
CA GLU A 39 -7.88 22.69 0.19
C GLU A 39 -7.73 21.66 1.32
N THR A 40 -8.76 21.51 2.17
CA THR A 40 -8.74 20.52 3.26
C THR A 40 -8.66 19.09 2.75
N ASP A 41 -9.41 18.77 1.69
CA ASP A 41 -9.38 17.43 1.08
C ASP A 41 -7.97 17.12 0.53
N GLY A 42 -7.31 18.11 -0.07
CA GLY A 42 -5.91 17.99 -0.52
C GLY A 42 -4.92 17.79 0.63
N GLN A 43 -5.04 18.56 1.70
CA GLN A 43 -4.20 18.40 2.90
C GLN A 43 -4.38 17.01 3.54
N VAL A 44 -5.63 16.52 3.62
CA VAL A 44 -5.93 15.18 4.13
C VAL A 44 -5.30 14.10 3.26
N ALA A 45 -5.37 14.22 1.93
CA ALA A 45 -4.76 13.26 1.01
C ALA A 45 -3.23 13.19 1.20
N VAL A 46 -2.55 14.35 1.31
CA VAL A 46 -1.10 14.41 1.55
C VAL A 46 -0.74 13.77 2.89
N ALA A 47 -1.48 14.10 3.96
CA ALA A 47 -1.23 13.54 5.29
C ALA A 47 -1.42 12.01 5.31
N ILE A 48 -2.42 11.48 4.60
CA ILE A 48 -2.63 10.04 4.46
C ILE A 48 -1.45 9.39 3.72
N ALA A 49 -0.99 9.98 2.62
CA ALA A 49 0.14 9.46 1.86
C ALA A 49 1.43 9.42 2.70
N GLU A 50 1.76 10.53 3.39
CA GLU A 50 2.93 10.61 4.27
C GLU A 50 2.84 9.58 5.43
N ALA A 51 1.65 9.41 6.01
CA ALA A 51 1.43 8.40 7.05
C ALA A 51 1.56 6.96 6.52
N CYS A 52 1.20 6.71 5.26
CA CYS A 52 1.44 5.41 4.62
C CYS A 52 2.94 5.16 4.43
N GLU A 53 3.67 6.13 3.89
CA GLU A 53 5.13 6.02 3.70
C GLU A 53 5.86 5.80 5.03
N ALA A 54 5.51 6.56 6.08
CA ALA A 54 6.09 6.41 7.41
C ALA A 54 5.83 5.01 8.01
N ARG A 55 4.66 4.43 7.76
CA ARG A 55 4.32 3.06 8.18
C ARG A 55 5.15 2.02 7.43
N MET A 56 5.33 2.18 6.12
CA MET A 56 6.16 1.29 5.31
C MET A 56 7.61 1.28 5.80
N VAL A 57 8.19 2.46 6.04
CA VAL A 57 9.57 2.60 6.54
C VAL A 57 9.73 1.94 7.92
N ASN A 58 8.79 2.18 8.84
CA ASN A 58 8.82 1.54 10.16
C ASN A 58 8.73 0.02 10.07
N GLN A 59 7.89 -0.51 9.18
CA GLN A 59 7.76 -1.95 9.02
C GLN A 59 9.04 -2.57 8.44
N SER A 60 9.68 -1.90 7.46
CA SER A 60 10.97 -2.31 6.92
C SER A 60 12.05 -2.31 7.99
N LEU A 61 12.15 -1.24 8.78
CA LEU A 61 13.11 -1.12 9.88
C LEU A 61 12.90 -2.21 10.94
N LYS A 62 11.63 -2.54 11.26
CA LYS A 62 11.31 -3.61 12.20
C LYS A 62 11.80 -4.97 11.68
N ARG A 63 11.60 -5.30 10.40
CA ARG A 63 12.12 -6.53 9.79
C ARG A 63 13.65 -6.57 9.82
N GLN A 64 14.30 -5.45 9.50
CA GLN A 64 15.76 -5.35 9.56
C GLN A 64 16.27 -5.58 10.99
N ASN A 65 15.61 -5.01 12.00
CA ASN A 65 15.95 -5.23 13.41
C ASN A 65 15.79 -6.71 13.82
N GLU A 66 14.70 -7.36 13.41
CA GLU A 66 14.48 -8.79 13.67
C GLU A 66 15.57 -9.66 13.04
N LEU A 67 15.95 -9.37 11.78
CA LEU A 67 17.03 -10.09 11.11
C LEU A 67 18.38 -9.90 11.83
N LEU A 68 18.71 -8.66 12.19
CA LEU A 68 19.95 -8.35 12.90
C LEU A 68 20.02 -9.07 14.24
N LEU A 69 18.91 -9.08 14.99
CA LEU A 69 18.82 -9.82 16.26
C LEU A 69 19.00 -11.33 16.05
N SER A 70 18.41 -11.90 15.00
CA SER A 70 18.62 -13.31 14.65
C SER A 70 20.09 -13.61 14.33
N GLN A 71 20.75 -12.74 13.56
CA GLN A 71 22.17 -12.90 13.22
C GLN A 71 23.06 -12.81 14.46
N MET A 72 22.82 -11.82 15.34
CA MET A 72 23.54 -11.70 16.61
C MET A 72 23.36 -12.95 17.48
N ARG A 73 22.15 -13.51 17.53
CA ARG A 73 21.88 -14.73 18.29
C ARG A 73 22.68 -15.90 17.75
N THR A 74 22.70 -16.11 16.43
CA THR A 74 23.49 -17.17 15.79
C THR A 74 24.98 -17.01 16.09
N ILE A 75 25.53 -15.79 15.96
CA ILE A 75 26.95 -15.52 16.24
C ILE A 75 27.29 -15.82 17.70
N VAL A 76 26.44 -15.44 18.65
CA VAL A 76 26.62 -15.74 20.08
C VAL A 76 26.57 -17.25 20.34
N ASP A 77 25.60 -17.95 19.75
CA ASP A 77 25.47 -19.41 19.91
C ASP A 77 26.65 -20.16 19.27
N GLU A 78 27.17 -19.69 18.12
CA GLU A 78 28.39 -20.19 17.49
C GLU A 78 29.63 -19.95 18.36
N THR A 79 29.76 -18.76 18.94
CA THR A 79 30.85 -18.41 19.86
C THR A 79 30.83 -19.30 21.10
N ASN A 80 29.64 -19.52 21.68
CA ASN A 80 29.46 -20.41 22.83
C ASN A 80 29.76 -21.88 22.48
N ARG A 81 29.33 -22.34 21.29
CA ARG A 81 29.63 -23.70 20.81
C ARG A 81 31.12 -23.89 20.55
N ALA A 82 31.80 -22.91 19.97
CA ALA A 82 33.24 -22.93 19.79
C ALA A 82 33.99 -22.97 21.14
N ALA A 83 33.52 -22.22 22.14
CA ALA A 83 34.06 -22.26 23.51
C ALA A 83 33.80 -23.61 24.21
N ALA A 84 32.67 -24.27 23.94
CA ALA A 84 32.38 -25.62 24.44
C ALA A 84 33.26 -26.69 23.76
N ALA A 85 33.48 -26.58 22.45
CA ALA A 85 34.33 -27.50 21.69
C ALA A 85 35.81 -27.47 22.09
N THR A 86 36.29 -26.36 22.67
CA THR A 86 37.65 -26.30 23.23
C THR A 86 37.81 -27.02 24.57
N ASN A 87 36.74 -27.56 25.16
CA ASN A 87 36.74 -28.20 26.48
C ASN A 87 36.36 -29.71 26.48
N GLU A 88 36.22 -30.40 25.34
CA GLU A 88 35.78 -31.81 25.32
C GLU A 88 36.78 -32.76 24.59
N ALA A 89 37.17 -33.83 25.28
CA ALA A 89 38.10 -34.89 24.86
C ALA A 89 37.46 -35.85 23.82
N PRO A 90 38.24 -36.65 23.06
CA PRO A 90 37.73 -37.31 21.85
C PRO A 90 36.99 -38.62 22.18
N GLU A 91 35.70 -38.69 21.85
CA GLU A 91 34.97 -39.96 21.70
C GLU A 91 34.64 -40.23 20.22
N VAL A 92 34.95 -41.45 19.81
CA VAL A 92 34.90 -41.95 18.43
C VAL A 92 33.48 -42.45 18.14
N SER A 93 32.77 -41.83 17.19
CA SER A 93 31.48 -42.34 16.69
C SER A 93 31.64 -42.79 15.23
N PRO A 94 31.25 -44.04 14.87
CA PRO A 94 31.54 -44.59 13.55
C PRO A 94 30.59 -44.03 12.49
N LEU A 95 31.17 -43.60 11.36
CA LEU A 95 30.46 -43.18 10.15
C LEU A 95 29.64 -44.34 9.54
N PRO A 96 28.38 -44.12 9.13
CA PRO A 96 27.70 -45.04 8.23
C PRO A 96 28.19 -44.80 6.79
N SER A 97 29.08 -45.67 6.32
CA SER A 97 29.49 -45.77 4.93
C SER A 97 28.43 -46.51 4.10
N THR A 98 27.41 -45.81 3.61
CA THR A 98 26.56 -46.28 2.50
C THR A 98 26.08 -45.10 1.68
N ILE A 99 26.51 -45.03 0.42
CA ILE A 99 25.89 -44.23 -0.63
C ILE A 99 24.39 -44.55 -0.65
N THR A 100 23.56 -43.53 -0.53
CA THR A 100 22.10 -43.70 -0.40
C THR A 100 21.50 -43.80 -1.80
N ALA A 101 20.34 -44.45 -1.95
CA ALA A 101 19.63 -44.54 -3.23
C ALA A 101 19.34 -43.16 -3.89
N ALA A 102 19.37 -42.07 -3.11
CA ALA A 102 19.29 -40.70 -3.58
C ALA A 102 20.51 -40.25 -4.41
N ASP A 103 21.72 -40.74 -4.08
CA ASP A 103 22.95 -40.37 -4.81
C ASP A 103 23.01 -41.04 -6.19
N ILE A 104 22.40 -42.22 -6.34
CA ILE A 104 22.31 -42.95 -7.61
C ILE A 104 21.32 -42.25 -8.56
N ALA A 105 20.29 -41.59 -8.03
CA ALA A 105 19.31 -40.85 -8.83
C ALA A 105 19.90 -39.56 -9.45
N LEU A 106 20.87 -38.93 -8.78
CA LEU A 106 21.51 -37.68 -9.24
C LEU A 106 22.42 -37.88 -10.47
N LEU A 107 22.93 -39.10 -10.69
CA LEU A 107 23.79 -39.41 -11.85
C LEU A 107 23.04 -39.61 -13.18
N ASN A 108 21.72 -39.79 -13.17
CA ASN A 108 20.91 -40.08 -14.37
C ASN A 108 20.30 -38.86 -15.07
N GLY A 109 20.70 -37.63 -14.70
CA GLY A 109 20.50 -36.44 -15.55
C GLY A 109 19.06 -36.05 -15.82
N GLN A 110 18.17 -36.14 -14.82
CA GLN A 110 16.80 -35.65 -14.94
C GLN A 110 16.70 -34.23 -14.38
N PRO A 111 16.28 -33.23 -15.18
CA PRO A 111 16.04 -31.90 -14.67
C PRO A 111 14.73 -31.91 -13.88
N GLU A 112 14.84 -31.81 -12.56
CA GLU A 112 13.73 -31.40 -11.71
C GLU A 112 13.34 -29.98 -12.11
N SER A 113 12.44 -29.87 -13.10
CA SER A 113 11.73 -28.63 -13.37
C SER A 113 10.87 -28.33 -12.14
N SER A 114 11.38 -27.48 -11.28
CA SER A 114 10.65 -26.85 -10.18
C SER A 114 9.56 -25.95 -10.75
N LYS A 115 8.45 -26.57 -11.17
CA LYS A 115 7.17 -25.86 -11.28
C LYS A 115 6.74 -25.55 -9.84
N PRO A 116 6.58 -24.29 -9.43
CA PRO A 116 6.07 -24.01 -8.10
C PRO A 116 4.65 -24.58 -8.03
N LEU A 117 4.46 -25.48 -7.06
CA LEU A 117 3.19 -26.10 -6.72
C LEU A 117 2.15 -24.99 -6.51
N GLY A 118 1.07 -25.08 -7.28
CA GLY A 118 -0.01 -24.09 -7.33
C GLY A 118 -0.57 -23.79 -5.95
N ARG A 119 -0.22 -22.59 -5.45
CA ARG A 119 -1.05 -21.87 -4.48
C ARG A 119 -2.43 -21.68 -5.16
N PRO A 120 -3.57 -21.91 -4.47
CA PRO A 120 -4.89 -21.73 -5.07
C PRO A 120 -4.95 -20.35 -5.73
N ALA A 121 -5.35 -20.30 -6.99
CA ALA A 121 -5.41 -19.08 -7.78
C ALA A 121 -6.29 -18.07 -7.02
N ASN A 122 -5.63 -17.08 -6.41
CA ASN A 122 -6.32 -16.03 -5.70
C ASN A 122 -7.03 -15.19 -6.79
N PRO A 123 -8.38 -15.11 -6.82
CA PRO A 123 -9.10 -14.46 -7.92
C PRO A 123 -8.72 -12.97 -8.07
N TYR A 124 -8.21 -12.36 -7.00
CA TYR A 124 -7.72 -10.99 -6.99
C TYR A 124 -6.35 -10.82 -7.66
N ARG A 125 -5.57 -11.90 -7.83
CA ARG A 125 -4.25 -11.86 -8.47
C ARG A 125 -4.33 -11.53 -9.95
N GLU A 126 -5.22 -12.20 -10.67
CA GLU A 126 -5.43 -11.93 -12.10
C GLU A 126 -5.96 -10.50 -12.32
N ARG A 127 -6.86 -10.03 -11.43
CA ARG A 127 -7.39 -8.67 -11.49
C ARG A 127 -6.32 -7.60 -11.27
N LEU A 128 -5.43 -7.81 -10.30
CA LEU A 128 -4.30 -6.90 -10.06
C LEU A 128 -3.28 -6.95 -11.19
N LEU A 129 -3.01 -8.14 -11.75
CA LEU A 129 -2.12 -8.30 -12.91
C LEU A 129 -2.60 -7.47 -14.10
N GLN A 130 -3.88 -7.62 -14.47
CA GLN A 130 -4.46 -6.88 -15.58
C GLN A 130 -4.47 -5.36 -15.32
N PHE A 131 -4.74 -4.96 -14.08
CA PHE A 131 -4.72 -3.55 -13.68
C PHE A 131 -3.31 -2.95 -13.80
N PHE A 132 -2.29 -3.59 -13.23
CA PHE A 132 -0.93 -3.05 -13.28
C PHE A 132 -0.29 -3.15 -14.65
N GLU A 133 -0.67 -4.11 -15.49
CA GLU A 133 -0.21 -4.16 -16.88
C GLU A 133 -0.60 -2.91 -17.68
N GLU A 134 -1.75 -2.32 -17.39
CA GLU A 134 -2.23 -1.09 -18.03
C GLU A 134 -1.67 0.18 -17.38
N PHE A 135 -1.61 0.25 -16.05
CA PHE A 135 -1.26 1.47 -15.32
C PHE A 135 0.23 1.57 -14.91
N ASP A 136 0.81 0.49 -14.40
CA ASP A 136 2.18 0.49 -13.87
C ASP A 136 2.79 -0.93 -13.82
N PRO A 137 3.46 -1.36 -14.89
CA PRO A 137 4.04 -2.71 -14.99
C PRO A 137 5.09 -3.00 -13.92
N SER A 138 5.68 -1.97 -13.29
CA SER A 138 6.71 -2.14 -12.26
C SER A 138 6.16 -2.74 -10.96
N GLN A 139 4.85 -2.66 -10.73
CA GLN A 139 4.19 -3.19 -9.52
C GLN A 139 3.78 -4.66 -9.66
N ILE A 140 3.92 -5.25 -10.85
CA ILE A 140 3.48 -6.62 -11.12
C ILE A 140 4.21 -7.63 -10.23
N ASP A 141 5.52 -7.45 -10.03
CA ASP A 141 6.33 -8.33 -9.19
C ASP A 141 5.92 -8.28 -7.70
N LEU A 142 5.26 -7.20 -7.29
CA LEU A 142 4.84 -6.98 -5.90
C LEU A 142 3.43 -7.50 -5.59
N ILE A 143 2.69 -7.96 -6.61
CA ILE A 143 1.28 -8.39 -6.45
C ILE A 143 1.13 -9.51 -5.41
N ASP A 144 2.06 -10.46 -5.38
CA ASP A 144 2.01 -11.57 -4.43
C ASP A 144 2.19 -11.10 -2.98
N ASP A 145 3.11 -10.16 -2.76
CA ASP A 145 3.33 -9.55 -1.45
C ASP A 145 2.14 -8.69 -1.01
N MET A 146 1.49 -8.00 -1.96
CA MET A 146 0.28 -7.22 -1.68
C MET A 146 -0.89 -8.12 -1.29
N LEU A 147 -1.12 -9.21 -2.01
CA LEU A 147 -2.22 -10.13 -1.69
C LEU A 147 -2.02 -10.82 -0.34
N ASP A 148 -0.79 -11.14 0.03
CA ASP A 148 -0.50 -11.68 1.36
C ASP A 148 -0.70 -10.62 2.45
N SER A 149 -0.41 -9.35 2.17
CA SER A 149 -0.59 -8.24 3.11
C SER A 149 -2.05 -7.81 3.31
N TYR A 150 -2.87 -7.95 2.28
CA TYR A 150 -4.29 -7.54 2.27
C TYR A 150 -5.25 -8.72 2.33
N ARG A 151 -4.79 -9.86 2.84
CA ARG A 151 -5.59 -11.08 2.92
C ARG A 151 -6.85 -10.85 3.77
N GLY A 152 -8.02 -11.05 3.17
CA GLY A 152 -9.33 -10.79 3.78
C GLY A 152 -9.86 -9.36 3.64
N VAL A 153 -9.13 -8.46 2.97
CA VAL A 153 -9.52 -7.07 2.66
C VAL A 153 -9.13 -6.69 1.22
N GLU A 154 -9.08 -7.67 0.32
CA GLU A 154 -8.61 -7.51 -1.06
C GLU A 154 -9.49 -6.56 -1.89
N ASP A 155 -10.80 -6.52 -1.61
CA ASP A 155 -11.74 -5.59 -2.27
C ASP A 155 -11.39 -4.13 -1.97
N SER A 156 -11.04 -3.80 -0.72
CA SER A 156 -10.64 -2.45 -0.33
C SER A 156 -9.28 -2.03 -0.91
N LEU A 157 -8.36 -3.00 -1.07
CA LEU A 157 -7.11 -2.77 -1.78
C LEU A 157 -7.38 -2.36 -3.23
N MET A 158 -8.26 -3.10 -3.92
CA MET A 158 -8.60 -2.80 -5.31
C MET A 158 -9.25 -1.41 -5.46
N GLU A 159 -10.22 -1.07 -4.62
CA GLU A 159 -10.87 0.25 -4.64
C GLU A 159 -9.88 1.40 -4.42
N SER A 160 -8.93 1.21 -3.50
CA SER A 160 -7.89 2.21 -3.21
C SER A 160 -6.95 2.41 -4.40
N LEU A 161 -6.60 1.33 -5.10
CA LEU A 161 -5.76 1.39 -6.31
C LEU A 161 -6.49 2.06 -7.46
N GLU A 162 -7.74 1.67 -7.74
CA GLU A 162 -8.57 2.29 -8.78
C GLU A 162 -8.71 3.80 -8.54
N LEU A 163 -8.93 4.23 -7.29
CA LEU A 163 -9.03 5.65 -6.94
C LEU A 163 -7.71 6.40 -7.15
N LYS A 164 -6.58 5.82 -6.69
CA LYS A 164 -5.24 6.41 -6.83
C LYS A 164 -4.91 6.69 -8.30
N TYR A 165 -5.05 5.67 -9.15
CA TYR A 165 -4.66 5.80 -10.56
C TYR A 165 -5.65 6.65 -11.37
N ARG A 166 -6.95 6.63 -11.06
CA ARG A 166 -7.90 7.57 -11.69
C ARG A 166 -7.63 9.02 -11.33
N PHE A 167 -7.24 9.27 -10.08
CA PHE A 167 -6.84 10.61 -9.67
C PHE A 167 -5.58 11.04 -10.43
N GLN A 168 -4.61 10.14 -10.59
CA GLN A 168 -3.39 10.40 -11.35
C GLN A 168 -3.67 10.66 -12.84
N GLU A 169 -4.54 9.87 -13.48
CA GLU A 169 -4.96 10.05 -14.88
C GLU A 169 -5.67 11.39 -15.12
N MET A 170 -6.45 11.90 -14.16
CA MET A 170 -7.07 13.23 -14.28
C MET A 170 -6.10 14.40 -14.08
N HIS A 171 -4.90 14.14 -13.56
CA HIS A 171 -3.91 15.16 -13.23
C HIS A 171 -2.66 15.12 -14.15
N GLU A 172 -2.66 14.27 -15.17
CA GLU A 172 -1.74 14.27 -16.31
C GLU A 172 -2.33 15.05 -17.51
#